data_AF-A0A1V5I6F1-F1
#
_entry.id   AF-A0A1V5I6F1-F1
#
_cell.length_a   1.000
_cell.length_b   1.000
_cell.length_c   1.000
_cell.angle_alpha   90.00
_cell.angle_beta   90.00
_cell.angle_gamma   90.00
#
_symmetry.space_group_name_H-M   'P 1'
#
loop_
_entity.id
_entity.type
_entity.pdbx_description
1 polymer ?
#
loop_
_entity_poly.entity_id
_entity_poly.type
_entity_poly.pdbx_seq_one_letter_code
_entity_poly.pdbx_strand_id
1 'polypeptide(L)'
;MSFFIQTLIDYTIDNVIKHFARAKSEILVPKPIPIVVSGGTSLAGGFLAKFKERFEIHRPKFPVQISEIRAAHDPMTAVASGLLLLSQMDDAT
;
A
#
# COMPACT_ATOMS: atom_id res chain seq x y z
N MET A 1 13.38 -18.12 -4.14
CA MET A 1 12.84 -16.83 -4.64
C MET A 1 11.74 -16.23 -3.75
N SER A 2 10.95 -17.04 -3.03
CA SER A 2 9.92 -16.53 -2.10
C SER A 2 10.46 -15.81 -0.87
N PHE A 3 11.68 -16.13 -0.39
CA PHE A 3 12.25 -15.52 0.81
C PHE A 3 12.58 -14.04 0.61
N PHE A 4 13.21 -13.68 -0.52
CA PHE A 4 13.52 -12.28 -0.85
C PHE A 4 12.27 -11.38 -0.84
N ILE A 5 11.19 -11.83 -1.47
CA ILE A 5 9.92 -11.08 -1.50
C ILE A 5 9.32 -10.91 -0.10
N GLN A 6 9.41 -11.94 0.75
CA GLN A 6 8.93 -11.83 2.13
C GLN A 6 9.74 -10.81 2.94
N THR A 7 11.07 -10.90 2.88
CA THR A 7 11.95 -9.93 3.56
C THR A 7 11.73 -8.51 3.05
N LEU A 8 11.52 -8.33 1.74
CA LEU A 8 11.20 -7.03 1.15
C LEU A 8 9.87 -6.49 1.66
N ILE A 9 8.83 -7.33 1.72
CA ILE A 9 7.50 -6.95 2.23
C ILE A 9 7.60 -6.55 3.69
N ASP A 10 8.25 -7.36 4.52
CA ASP A 10 8.42 -7.08 5.96
C ASP A 10 9.16 -5.76 6.17
N TYR A 11 10.29 -5.58 5.49
CA TYR A 11 11.06 -4.34 5.54
C TYR A 11 10.21 -3.13 5.13
N THR A 12 9.39 -3.28 4.09
CA THR A 12 8.51 -2.21 3.61
C THR A 12 7.45 -1.86 4.66
N ILE A 13 6.75 -2.87 5.20
CA ILE A 13 5.70 -2.68 6.21
C ILE A 13 6.28 -2.04 7.48
N ASP A 14 7.44 -2.51 7.95
CA ASP A 14 8.11 -1.95 9.12
C ASP A 14 8.49 -0.48 8.93
N ASN A 15 8.98 -0.10 7.75
CA ASN A 15 9.29 1.29 7.46
C ASN A 15 8.02 2.16 7.40
N VAL A 16 6.93 1.65 6.79
CA VAL A 16 5.65 2.34 6.80
C VAL A 16 5.18 2.58 8.24
N ILE A 17 5.22 1.55 9.11
CA ILE A 17 4.85 1.69 10.52
C ILE A 17 5.71 2.73 11.22
N LYS A 18 7.04 2.72 11.02
CA LYS A 18 7.97 3.69 11.61
C LYS A 18 7.67 5.12 11.15
N HIS A 19 7.37 5.33 9.86
CA HIS A 19 7.04 6.64 9.33
C HIS A 19 5.72 7.17 9.87
N PHE A 20 4.67 6.35 9.90
CA PHE A 20 3.41 6.75 10.50
C PHE A 20 3.53 7.04 12.01
N ALA A 21 4.37 6.28 12.73
CA ALA A 21 4.62 6.54 14.15
C ALA A 21 5.28 7.91 14.41
N ARG A 22 6.09 8.41 13.47
CA ARG A 22 6.68 9.75 13.53
C ARG A 22 5.66 10.85 13.21
N ALA A 23 4.74 10.59 12.28
CA ALA A 23 3.70 11.54 11.87
C ALA A 23 2.44 11.55 12.78
N LYS A 24 2.45 10.76 13.87
CA LYS A 24 1.28 10.53 14.75
C LYS A 24 0.64 11.79 15.36
N SER A 25 1.35 12.92 15.43
CA SER A 25 0.78 14.19 15.91
C SER A 25 -0.17 14.86 14.92
N GLU A 26 -0.16 14.45 13.64
CA GLU A 26 -0.88 15.17 12.57
C GLU A 26 -1.94 14.30 11.86
N ILE A 27 -1.88 12.98 12.01
CA ILE A 27 -2.71 12.04 11.24
C ILE A 27 -3.88 11.53 12.09
N LEU A 28 -5.02 12.22 11.98
CA LEU A 28 -6.31 11.77 12.49
C LEU A 28 -7.05 11.05 11.36
N VAL A 29 -7.07 9.71 11.37
CA VAL A 29 -7.80 8.91 10.38
C VAL A 29 -9.10 8.39 11.00
N PRO A 30 -10.24 9.07 10.80
CA PRO A 30 -11.50 8.70 11.45
C PRO A 30 -12.14 7.43 10.86
N LYS A 31 -11.66 6.95 9.70
CA LYS A 31 -12.23 5.79 8.99
C LYS A 31 -11.14 4.79 8.61
N PRO A 32 -11.43 3.48 8.61
CA PRO A 32 -10.51 2.49 8.09
C PRO A 32 -10.12 2.77 6.62
N ILE A 33 -8.83 2.70 6.29
CA ILE A 33 -8.32 3.00 4.94
C ILE A 33 -7.95 1.72 4.18
N PRO A 34 -8.16 1.65 2.86
CA PRO A 34 -7.73 0.51 2.06
C PRO A 34 -6.22 0.59 1.76
N ILE A 35 -5.56 -0.56 1.68
CA ILE A 35 -4.21 -0.69 1.10
C ILE A 35 -4.36 -1.18 -0.34
N VAL A 36 -3.83 -0.41 -1.28
CA VAL A 36 -3.80 -0.78 -2.70
C VAL A 36 -2.37 -1.13 -3.10
N VAL A 37 -2.17 -2.37 -3.51
CA VAL A 37 -0.87 -2.88 -3.97
C VAL A 37 -0.76 -2.63 -5.48
N SER A 38 0.31 -1.94 -5.89
CA SER A 38 0.58 -1.57 -7.28
C SER A 38 2.05 -1.80 -7.66
N GLY A 39 2.41 -1.57 -8.92
CA GLY A 39 3.77 -1.64 -9.46
C GLY A 39 4.13 -2.99 -10.06
N GLY A 40 5.17 -3.03 -10.90
CA GLY A 40 5.57 -4.24 -11.63
C GLY A 40 5.98 -5.42 -10.74
N THR A 41 6.57 -5.15 -9.56
CA THR A 41 6.90 -6.20 -8.58
C THR A 41 5.66 -6.93 -8.06
N SER A 42 4.50 -6.26 -8.04
CA SER A 42 3.24 -6.86 -7.60
C SER A 42 2.61 -7.81 -8.61
N LEU A 43 3.06 -7.79 -9.89
CA LEU A 43 2.60 -8.69 -10.94
C LEU A 43 3.13 -10.13 -10.77
N ALA A 44 4.16 -10.32 -9.94
CA ALA A 44 4.64 -11.66 -9.64
C ALA A 44 3.52 -12.50 -9.02
N GLY A 45 3.28 -13.68 -9.60
CA GLY A 45 2.23 -14.59 -9.14
C GLY A 45 2.33 -14.87 -7.64
N GLY A 46 1.22 -14.69 -6.92
CA GLY A 46 1.15 -14.91 -5.47
C GLY A 46 1.71 -13.78 -4.61
N PHE A 47 2.17 -12.66 -5.18
CA PHE A 47 2.64 -11.50 -4.40
C PHE A 47 1.56 -10.96 -3.47
N LEU A 48 0.34 -10.74 -3.97
CA LEU A 48 -0.76 -10.22 -3.15
C LEU A 48 -1.10 -11.15 -1.98
N ALA A 49 -1.11 -12.46 -2.21
CA ALA A 49 -1.38 -13.45 -1.16
C ALA A 49 -0.28 -13.40 -0.08
N LYS A 50 0.99 -13.37 -0.49
CA LYS A 50 2.12 -13.22 0.43
C LYS A 50 2.09 -11.90 1.18
N PHE A 51 1.74 -10.80 0.51
CA PHE A 51 1.62 -9.50 1.16
C PHE A 51 0.56 -9.54 2.26
N LYS A 52 -0.62 -10.11 2.00
CA LYS A 52 -1.67 -10.28 3.01
C LYS A 52 -1.18 -11.12 4.20
N GLU A 53 -0.56 -12.26 3.94
CA GLU A 53 0.02 -13.13 4.98
C GLU A 53 1.02 -12.38 5.87
N ARG A 54 1.98 -11.67 5.26
CA ARG A 54 2.99 -10.89 6.01
C ARG A 54 2.37 -9.69 6.73
N PHE A 55 1.36 -9.06 6.14
CA PHE A 55 0.68 -7.93 6.75
C PHE A 55 -0.06 -8.32 8.04
N GLU A 56 -0.73 -9.48 8.07
CA GLU A 56 -1.42 -9.93 9.28
C GLU A 56 -0.48 -10.07 10.49
N ILE A 57 0.77 -10.48 10.26
CA ILE A 57 1.81 -10.54 11.32
C ILE A 57 2.12 -9.15 11.89
N HIS A 58 2.10 -8.13 11.05
CA HIS A 58 2.44 -6.75 11.42
C HIS A 58 1.22 -5.91 11.83
N ARG A 59 0.00 -6.41 11.58
CA ARG A 59 -1.26 -5.69 11.79
C ARG A 59 -1.42 -5.10 13.20
N PRO A 60 -1.03 -5.78 14.30
CA PRO A 60 -1.12 -5.20 15.65
C PRO A 60 -0.26 -3.94 15.85
N LYS A 61 0.79 -3.76 15.04
CA LYS A 61 1.72 -2.61 15.12
C LYS A 61 1.29 -1.47 14.18
N PHE A 62 0.31 -1.69 13.31
CA PHE A 62 -0.11 -0.70 12.34
C PHE A 62 -0.95 0.39 13.01
N PRO A 63 -0.62 1.68 12.82
CA PRO A 63 -1.21 2.77 13.60
C PRO A 63 -2.61 3.20 13.17
N VAL A 64 -3.12 2.64 12.06
CA VAL A 64 -4.43 2.97 11.49
C VAL A 64 -5.21 1.69 11.17
N GLN A 65 -6.53 1.77 11.23
CA GLN A 65 -7.38 0.66 10.82
C GLN A 65 -7.34 0.50 9.30
N ILE A 66 -7.20 -0.74 8.84
CA ILE A 66 -7.22 -1.08 7.41
C ILE A 66 -8.54 -1.77 7.08
N SER A 67 -9.26 -1.29 6.07
CA SER A 67 -10.53 -1.86 5.59
C SER A 67 -10.31 -3.07 4.70
N GLU A 68 -9.41 -2.98 3.74
CA GLU A 68 -9.12 -4.03 2.78
C GLU A 68 -7.69 -3.94 2.24
N ILE A 69 -7.22 -5.05 1.66
CA ILE A 69 -5.98 -5.11 0.89
C ILE A 69 -6.30 -5.68 -0.48
N ARG A 70 -6.11 -4.87 -1.52
CA ARG A 70 -6.43 -5.25 -2.90
C ARG A 70 -5.30 -4.88 -3.87
N ALA A 71 -5.25 -5.55 -5.01
CA ALA A 71 -4.41 -5.12 -6.11
C ALA A 71 -5.05 -3.91 -6.83
N ALA A 72 -4.22 -3.05 -7.41
CA ALA A 72 -4.67 -2.09 -8.41
C ALA A 72 -5.24 -2.84 -9.63
N HIS A 73 -6.23 -2.24 -10.28
CA HIS A 73 -6.81 -2.80 -11.52
C HIS A 73 -5.77 -2.88 -12.63
N ASP A 74 -4.93 -1.85 -12.76
CA ASP A 74 -3.74 -1.85 -13.60
C ASP A 74 -2.51 -1.43 -12.76
N PRO A 75 -1.75 -2.40 -12.21
CA PRO A 75 -0.60 -2.11 -11.36
C PRO A 75 0.55 -1.38 -12.08
N MET A 76 0.67 -1.51 -13.41
CA MET A 76 1.79 -0.93 -14.17
C MET A 76 1.57 0.56 -14.44
N THR A 77 0.32 0.92 -14.75
CA THR A 77 -0.02 2.30 -15.15
C THR A 77 -0.69 3.11 -14.04
N ALA A 78 -0.90 2.55 -12.84
CA ALA A 78 -1.65 3.20 -11.76
C ALA A 78 -1.23 4.65 -11.48
N VAL A 79 0.09 4.92 -11.47
CA VAL A 79 0.62 6.27 -11.22
C VAL A 79 0.36 7.20 -12.41
N ALA A 80 0.67 6.75 -13.64
CA ALA A 80 0.48 7.55 -14.85
C ALA A 80 -1.01 7.88 -15.09
N SER A 81 -1.88 6.90 -14.89
CA SER A 81 -3.34 7.06 -14.96
C SER A 81 -3.86 8.05 -13.92
N GLY A 82 -3.32 8.01 -12.69
CA GLY A 82 -3.67 8.98 -11.65
C GLY A 82 -3.26 10.41 -11.99
N LEU A 83 -2.05 10.59 -12.54
CA LEU A 83 -1.58 11.90 -12.98
C LEU A 83 -2.42 12.45 -14.15
N LEU A 84 -2.74 11.61 -15.13
CA LEU A 84 -3.59 12.00 -16.25
C LEU A 84 -4.98 12.47 -15.77
N LEU A 85 -5.59 11.72 -14.84
CA LEU A 85 -6.88 12.10 -14.27
C LEU A 85 -6.81 13.43 -13.54
N LEU A 86 -5.76 13.65 -12.75
CA LEU A 86 -5.55 14.93 -12.05
C LEU A 86 -5.43 16.09 -13.05
N SER A 87 -4.61 15.95 -14.09
CA SER A 87 -4.50 16.99 -15.13
C SER A 87 -5.84 17.28 -15.80
N GLN A 88 -6.62 16.25 -16.13
CA GLN A 88 -7.95 16.42 -16.72
C GLN A 88 -8.95 17.10 -15.77
N MET A 89 -8.82 16.88 -14.46
CA MET A 89 -9.65 17.53 -13.45
C MET A 89 -9.26 18.99 -13.25
N ASP A 90 -7.96 19.29 -13.23
CA ASP A 90 -7.44 20.64 -13.10
C ASP A 90 -7.81 21.51 -14.33
N ASP A 91 -7.73 20.95 -15.54
CA ASP A 91 -8.12 21.63 -16.79
C ASP A 91 -9.64 21.90 -16.88
N ALA A 92 -10.46 21.23 -16.06
CA ALA A 92 -11.91 21.37 -16.02
C ALA A 92 -12.41 22.41 -14.98
N THR A 93 -11.50 23.05 -14.24
CA THR A 93 -11.74 24.10 -13.24
C THR A 93 -11.24 25.46 -13.69
#